data_AF-A0A1E3Y3I4-F1
#
_entry.id   AF-A0A1E3Y3I4-F1
#
_cell.length_a   1.000
_cell.length_b   1.000
_cell.length_c   1.000
_cell.angle_alpha   90.00
_cell.angle_beta   90.00
_cell.angle_gamma   90.00
#
_symmetry.space_group_name_H-M   'P 1'
#
loop_
_entity.id
_entity.type
_entity.pdbx_description
1 polymer ?
#
loop_
_entity_poly.entity_id
_entity_poly.type
_entity_poly.pdbx_seq_one_letter_code
_entity_poly.pdbx_strand_id
1 'polypeptide(L)'
;MNFADRLKQLPSASHLAALHLLGADGQVLATIENKPGQTGSLVVYAALAALYGGQITPAAASLGLEWYAEHVADAHAFPGKHPNIDRLLAWAQGGERFGVRTVAA
;
A
#
# COMPACT_ATOMS: atom_id res chain seq x y z
N MET A 1 10.67 -14.39 -3.71
CA MET A 1 9.23 -14.72 -3.65
C MET A 1 8.52 -13.74 -4.56
N ASN A 2 7.58 -14.20 -5.38
CA ASN A 2 6.82 -13.30 -6.26
C ASN A 2 5.65 -12.64 -5.50
N PHE A 3 5.01 -11.65 -6.12
CA PHE A 3 3.91 -10.90 -5.50
C PHE A 3 2.74 -11.81 -5.09
N ALA A 4 2.35 -12.74 -5.95
CA ALA A 4 1.23 -13.63 -5.70
C ALA A 4 1.45 -14.55 -4.48
N ASP A 5 2.67 -15.05 -4.31
CA ASP A 5 3.04 -15.88 -3.16
C ASP A 5 3.15 -15.06 -1.88
N ARG A 6 3.59 -13.80 -1.98
CA ARG A 6 3.56 -12.88 -0.84
C ARG A 6 2.13 -12.63 -0.36
N LEU A 7 1.19 -12.38 -1.27
CA LEU A 7 -0.21 -12.11 -0.92
C LEU A 7 -0.86 -13.25 -0.13
N LYS A 8 -0.53 -14.51 -0.43
CA LYS A 8 -1.04 -15.68 0.30
C LYS A 8 -0.64 -15.72 1.78
N GLN A 9 0.39 -14.98 2.17
CA GLN A 9 0.92 -14.93 3.54
C GLN A 9 0.40 -13.74 4.33
N LEU A 10 -0.21 -12.76 3.67
CA LEU A 10 -0.75 -11.57 4.31
C LEU A 10 -2.17 -11.84 4.83
N PRO A 11 -2.60 -11.17 5.91
CA PRO A 11 -3.98 -11.23 6.37
C PRO A 11 -4.96 -10.82 5.27
N SER A 12 -6.12 -11.47 5.22
CA SER A 12 -7.17 -11.09 4.29
C SER A 12 -7.71 -9.68 4.59
N ALA A 13 -7.92 -8.89 3.53
CA ALA A 13 -8.59 -7.59 3.59
C ALA A 13 -10.05 -7.65 3.07
N SER A 14 -10.64 -8.84 2.95
CA SER A 14 -11.99 -9.02 2.36
C SER A 14 -13.12 -8.33 3.14
N HIS A 15 -12.90 -8.02 4.42
CA HIS A 15 -13.84 -7.31 5.28
C HIS A 15 -13.82 -5.77 5.05
N LEU A 16 -12.93 -5.28 4.18
CA LEU A 16 -12.80 -3.87 3.84
C LEU A 16 -13.50 -3.57 2.51
N ALA A 17 -14.27 -2.48 2.48
CA ALA A 17 -14.69 -1.85 1.22
C ALA A 17 -13.55 -1.06 0.60
N ALA A 18 -12.76 -0.37 1.41
CA ALA A 18 -11.65 0.46 0.98
C ALA A 18 -10.69 0.80 2.14
N LEU A 19 -9.59 1.46 1.80
CA LEU A 19 -8.77 2.22 2.73
C LEU A 19 -8.50 3.62 2.19
N HIS A 20 -8.42 4.58 3.11
CA HIS A 20 -8.02 5.96 2.85
C HIS A 20 -6.61 6.16 3.38
N LEU A 21 -5.72 6.65 2.51
CA LEU A 21 -4.41 7.15 2.89
C LEU A 21 -4.54 8.62 3.25
N LEU A 22 -4.05 9.00 4.42
CA LEU A 22 -4.21 10.32 4.99
C LEU A 22 -2.85 11.02 5.08
N GLY A 23 -2.80 12.30 4.73
CA GLY A 23 -1.62 13.14 5.00
C GLY A 23 -1.66 13.73 6.42
N ALA A 24 -0.73 14.64 6.70
CA ALA A 24 -0.51 15.16 8.05
C ALA A 24 -1.70 15.97 8.61
N ASP A 25 -2.51 16.60 7.75
CA ASP A 25 -3.68 17.37 8.17
C ASP A 25 -5.00 16.54 8.16
N GLY A 26 -4.89 15.25 7.85
CA GLY A 26 -6.04 14.35 7.74
C GLY A 26 -6.72 14.35 6.37
N GLN A 27 -6.21 15.10 5.38
CA GLN A 27 -6.70 15.03 4.00
C GLN A 27 -6.53 13.62 3.44
N VAL A 28 -7.51 13.17 2.66
CA VAL A 28 -7.41 11.91 1.92
C VAL A 28 -6.52 12.13 0.70
N LEU A 29 -5.32 11.55 0.72
CA LEU A 29 -4.36 11.58 -0.38
C LEU A 29 -4.72 10.57 -1.47
N ALA A 30 -5.27 9.41 -1.07
CA ALA A 30 -5.72 8.38 -1.99
C ALA A 30 -6.73 7.45 -1.33
N THR A 31 -7.56 6.83 -2.16
CA THR A 31 -8.44 5.73 -1.78
C THR A 31 -8.01 4.48 -2.53
N ILE A 32 -7.74 3.39 -1.81
CA ILE A 32 -7.55 2.07 -2.42
C ILE A 32 -8.83 1.27 -2.14
N GLU A 33 -9.57 0.96 -3.18
CA GLU A 33 -10.85 0.26 -3.09
C GLU A 33 -10.66 -1.25 -3.18
N ASN A 34 -11.54 -2.01 -2.54
CA ASN A 34 -11.62 -3.45 -2.72
C ASN A 34 -12.36 -3.78 -4.03
N LYS A 35 -11.67 -3.56 -5.16
CA LYS A 35 -12.19 -3.81 -6.50
C LYS A 35 -11.17 -4.55 -7.37
N PRO A 36 -11.61 -5.23 -8.44
CA PRO A 36 -10.69 -5.86 -9.40
C PRO A 36 -9.60 -4.88 -9.87
N GLY A 37 -8.35 -5.34 -9.86
CA GLY A 37 -7.18 -4.52 -10.17
C GLY A 37 -6.58 -3.75 -8.98
N GLN A 38 -7.27 -3.63 -7.83
CA GLN A 38 -6.73 -2.99 -6.62
C GLN A 38 -6.64 -3.91 -5.40
N THR A 39 -7.30 -5.07 -5.40
CA THR A 39 -7.35 -5.99 -4.26
C THR A 39 -5.97 -6.36 -3.72
N GLY A 40 -4.97 -6.61 -4.59
CA GLY A 40 -3.60 -6.88 -4.15
C GLY A 40 -2.98 -5.72 -3.36
N SER A 41 -3.12 -4.49 -3.87
CA SER A 41 -2.68 -3.27 -3.16
C SER A 41 -3.44 -3.05 -1.86
N LEU A 42 -4.75 -3.31 -1.83
CA LEU A 42 -5.54 -3.19 -0.60
C LEU A 42 -4.96 -4.08 0.51
N VAL A 43 -4.68 -5.34 0.19
CA VAL A 43 -4.08 -6.32 1.13
C VAL A 43 -2.71 -5.84 1.61
N VAL A 44 -1.84 -5.40 0.70
CA VAL A 44 -0.50 -4.87 1.05
C VAL A 44 -0.61 -3.69 2.01
N TYR A 45 -1.39 -2.66 1.66
CA TYR A 45 -1.49 -1.44 2.46
C TYR A 45 -2.17 -1.70 3.81
N ALA A 46 -3.18 -2.57 3.87
CA ALA A 46 -3.81 -2.96 5.13
C ALA A 46 -2.82 -3.69 6.06
N ALA A 47 -2.03 -4.63 5.51
CA ALA A 47 -1.02 -5.37 6.28
C ALA A 47 0.12 -4.47 6.77
N LEU A 48 0.60 -3.54 5.91
CA LEU A 48 1.60 -2.55 6.31
C LEU A 48 1.08 -1.64 7.42
N ALA A 49 -0.14 -1.11 7.27
CA ALA A 49 -0.75 -0.28 8.30
C ALA A 49 -0.88 -1.03 9.63
N ALA A 50 -1.34 -2.29 9.61
CA ALA A 50 -1.44 -3.10 10.82
C ALA A 50 -0.07 -3.32 11.50
N LEU A 51 0.98 -3.57 10.72
CA LEU A 51 2.34 -3.78 11.22
C LEU A 51 2.98 -2.50 11.79
N TYR A 52 2.62 -1.34 11.27
CA TYR A 52 3.22 -0.04 11.61
C TYR A 52 2.25 0.91 12.34
N GLY A 53 1.31 0.36 13.11
CA GLY A 53 0.48 1.16 14.03
C GLY A 53 -0.51 2.11 13.33
N GLY A 54 -1.09 1.69 12.21
CA GLY A 54 -2.06 2.45 11.44
C GLY A 54 -1.45 3.47 10.48
N GLN A 55 -0.16 3.37 10.19
CA GLN A 55 0.55 4.33 9.35
C GLN A 55 1.41 3.64 8.27
N ILE A 56 1.61 4.34 7.15
CA ILE A 56 2.68 4.05 6.21
C ILE A 56 3.84 4.98 6.55
N THR A 57 4.82 4.43 7.27
CA THR A 57 6.12 5.08 7.53
C THR A 57 7.07 4.86 6.36
N PRO A 58 8.24 5.53 6.29
CA PRO A 58 9.24 5.23 5.26
C PRO A 58 9.69 3.75 5.30
N ALA A 59 9.84 3.17 6.49
CA ALA A 59 10.15 1.75 6.66
C ALA A 59 9.01 0.83 6.17
N ALA A 60 7.74 1.20 6.43
CA ALA A 60 6.59 0.49 5.89
C ALA A 60 6.56 0.56 4.36
N ALA A 61 6.89 1.71 3.78
CA ALA A 61 6.96 1.88 2.34
C ALA A 61 8.07 1.01 1.72
N SER A 62 9.28 0.99 2.29
CA SER A 62 10.36 0.09 1.85
C SER A 62 9.95 -1.37 1.90
N LEU A 63 9.35 -1.82 3.01
CA LEU A 63 8.86 -3.20 3.13
C LEU A 63 7.76 -3.51 2.11
N GLY A 64 6.87 -2.55 1.86
CA GLY A 64 5.83 -2.69 0.84
C GLY A 64 6.40 -2.88 -0.56
N LEU A 65 7.48 -2.17 -0.91
CA LEU A 65 8.19 -2.38 -2.18
C LEU A 65 8.76 -3.80 -2.27
N GLU A 66 9.37 -4.32 -1.20
CA GLU A 66 9.79 -5.73 -1.16
C GLU A 66 8.63 -6.70 -1.36
N TRP A 67 7.44 -6.37 -0.84
CA TRP A 67 6.24 -7.19 -1.00
C TRP A 67 5.67 -7.14 -2.42
N TYR A 68 5.73 -6.00 -3.10
CA TYR A 68 5.35 -5.86 -4.51
C TYR A 68 6.28 -6.60 -5.47
N ALA A 69 7.48 -6.98 -5.01
CA ALA A 69 8.40 -7.88 -5.70
C ALA A 69 8.63 -7.48 -7.17
N GLU A 70 8.32 -8.35 -8.12
CA GLU A 70 8.55 -8.13 -9.56
C GLU A 70 7.85 -6.89 -10.12
N HIS A 71 6.78 -6.40 -9.49
CA HIS A 71 6.05 -5.21 -9.96
C HIS A 71 6.83 -3.90 -9.71
N VAL A 72 7.80 -3.89 -8.80
CA VAL A 72 8.63 -2.69 -8.56
C VAL A 72 9.49 -2.35 -9.78
N ALA A 73 10.03 -3.38 -10.46
CA ALA A 73 10.81 -3.17 -11.69
C ALA A 73 9.96 -2.54 -12.81
N ASP A 74 8.70 -2.98 -12.95
CA ASP A 74 7.75 -2.42 -13.93
C ASP A 74 7.34 -0.98 -13.56
N ALA A 75 7.19 -0.65 -12.26
CA ALA A 75 6.94 0.72 -11.81
C ALA A 75 8.13 1.66 -12.11
N HIS A 76 9.36 1.20 -11.92
CA HIS A 76 10.54 1.97 -12.33
C HIS A 76 10.63 2.19 -13.84
N ALA A 77 10.29 1.17 -14.63
CA ALA A 77 10.31 1.28 -16.10
C ALA A 77 9.20 2.18 -16.65
N PHE A 78 8.06 2.25 -15.97
CA PHE A 78 6.87 2.98 -16.40
C PHE A 78 6.25 3.82 -15.27
N PRO A 79 6.86 4.96 -14.89
CA PRO A 79 6.33 5.82 -13.84
C PRO A 79 4.88 6.22 -14.10
N GLY A 80 4.02 6.10 -13.09
CA GLY A 80 2.59 6.40 -13.16
C GLY A 80 1.70 5.20 -13.55
N LYS A 81 2.29 4.09 -14.03
CA LYS A 81 1.55 2.86 -14.34
C LYS A 81 1.02 2.16 -13.09
N HIS A 82 1.73 2.30 -11.96
CA HIS A 82 1.43 1.63 -10.70
C HIS A 82 1.30 2.64 -9.57
N PRO A 83 0.21 3.42 -9.50
CA PRO A 83 0.11 4.56 -8.57
C PRO A 83 0.31 4.17 -7.10
N ASN A 84 0.02 2.92 -6.73
CA ASN A 84 0.25 2.41 -5.39
C ASN A 84 1.71 2.05 -5.11
N ILE A 85 2.48 1.62 -6.11
CA ILE A 85 3.92 1.33 -6.00
C ILE A 85 4.70 2.64 -6.10
N ASP A 86 4.35 3.50 -7.07
CA ASP A 86 4.95 4.82 -7.28
C ASP A 86 4.91 5.66 -6.00
N ARG A 87 3.79 5.59 -5.27
CA ARG A 87 3.62 6.23 -3.97
C ARG A 87 4.59 5.70 -2.92
N LEU A 88 4.76 4.38 -2.83
CA LEU A 88 5.72 3.78 -1.88
C LEU A 88 7.16 4.11 -2.25
N LEU A 89 7.49 4.17 -3.55
CA LEU A 89 8.82 4.60 -4.02
C LEU A 89 9.14 6.00 -3.51
N ALA A 90 8.20 6.94 -3.61
CA ALA A 90 8.37 8.30 -3.11
C ALA A 90 8.45 8.33 -1.57
N TRP A 91 7.55 7.63 -0.88
CA TRP A 91 7.45 7.67 0.58
C TRP A 91 8.60 6.97 1.30
N ALA A 92 9.20 5.95 0.69
CA ALA A 92 10.38 5.27 1.22
C ALA A 92 11.62 6.18 1.27
N GLN A 93 11.68 7.22 0.43
CA GLN A 93 12.80 8.17 0.38
C GLN A 93 12.59 9.39 1.29
N GLY A 94 11.37 9.59 1.80
CA GLY A 94 11.01 10.72 2.65
C GLY A 94 11.14 10.46 4.16
N GLY A 95 10.77 11.46 4.97
CA GLY A 95 10.66 11.34 6.43
C GLY A 95 9.23 11.37 6.96
N GLU A 96 8.25 11.53 6.07
CA GLU A 96 6.84 11.68 6.42
C GLU A 96 6.18 10.34 6.76
N ARG A 97 5.03 10.41 7.44
CA ARG A 97 4.21 9.25 7.80
C ARG A 97 2.78 9.53 7.39
N PHE A 98 2.15 8.55 6.76
CA PHE A 98 0.81 8.71 6.21
C PHE A 98 -0.17 7.84 7.00
N GLY A 99 -1.26 8.42 7.48
CA GLY A 99 -2.29 7.67 8.21
C GLY A 99 -3.03 6.71 7.29
N VAL A 100 -3.55 5.62 7.84
CA VAL A 100 -4.44 4.71 7.12
C VAL A 100 -5.74 4.58 7.88
N ARG A 101 -6.85 4.89 7.20
CA ARG A 101 -8.21 4.70 7.74
C ARG A 101 -8.95 3.67 6.91
N THR A 102 -9.38 2.59 7.55
CA THR A 102 -10.15 1.53 6.90
C THR A 102 -11.61 1.92 6.73
N VAL A 103 -12.26 1.36 5.71
CA VAL A 103 -13.70 1.44 5.47
C VAL A 103 -14.23 0.02 5.43
N ALA A 104 -15.18 -0.32 6.30
CA ALA A 104 -15.78 -1.66 6.35
C ALA A 104 -16.66 -1.92 5.12
N ALA A 105 -16.73 -3.19 4.71
CA ALA A 105 -17.60 -3.68 3.63
C ALA A 105 -19.07 -3.80 4.04
#